data_AF-A0A497P7S5-F1
#
_entry.id   AF-A0A497P7S5-F1
#
_cell.length_a   1.000
_cell.length_b   1.000
_cell.length_c   1.000
_cell.angle_alpha   90.00
_cell.angle_beta   90.00
_cell.angle_gamma   90.00
#
_symmetry.space_group_name_H-M   'P 1'
#
loop_
_entity.id
_entity.type
_entity.pdbx_description
1 polymer ?
#
loop_
_entity_poly.entity_id
_entity_poly.type
_entity_poly.pdbx_seq_one_letter_code
_entity_poly.pdbx_strand_id
1 'polypeptide(L)'
;MDIEKTVLQLKEVVEKLSDDELSVLQFSVPWQFQPEYSDYKTDADGFPLYPSSTDKEEDQFTRRQLQDECWNKFHRNPQINTSVRGLQGRITGRGFETTSENRDVQEVIDEIELDPRNRLYNFWPKYVGRSNVEGELFLCLTCHWRTGFVEVDFIDPATINEGGDDDTGVIFHPDKTTMPLFYNISKKDNSKDDYDQIPSIFVARYPELLKIAQQHDNFKVKY
;
A
#
# COMPACT_ATOMS: atom_id res chain seq x y z
N MET A 1 -21.16 -16.71 50.29
CA MET A 1 -20.03 -17.61 50.61
C MET A 1 -20.06 -18.80 49.66
N ASP A 2 -20.14 -18.54 48.34
CA ASP A 2 -20.35 -19.61 47.33
C ASP A 2 -19.54 -19.43 46.05
N ILE A 3 -18.95 -18.25 45.80
CA ILE A 3 -18.13 -17.98 44.60
C ILE A 3 -16.82 -18.78 44.64
N GLU A 4 -16.17 -18.86 45.80
CA GLU A 4 -14.92 -19.62 45.94
C GLU A 4 -15.12 -21.12 45.73
N LYS A 5 -16.26 -21.67 46.17
CA LYS A 5 -16.62 -23.07 45.92
C LYS A 5 -16.91 -23.34 44.45
N THR A 6 -17.59 -22.43 43.76
CA THR A 6 -17.86 -22.58 42.32
C THR A 6 -16.58 -22.46 41.49
N VAL A 7 -15.66 -21.56 41.87
CA VAL A 7 -14.35 -21.43 41.19
C VAL A 7 -13.47 -22.67 41.41
N LEU A 8 -13.47 -23.26 42.60
CA LEU A 8 -12.76 -24.52 42.87
C LEU A 8 -13.34 -25.69 42.06
N GLN A 9 -14.68 -25.79 42.00
CA GLN A 9 -15.34 -26.83 41.22
C GLN A 9 -15.08 -26.68 39.71
N LEU A 10 -15.03 -25.46 39.19
CA LEU A 10 -14.67 -25.20 37.80
C LEU A 10 -13.22 -25.59 37.50
N LYS A 11 -12.28 -25.32 38.41
CA LYS A 11 -10.88 -25.75 38.24
C LYS A 11 -10.74 -27.26 38.16
N GLU A 12 -11.38 -27.99 39.07
CA GLU A 12 -11.34 -29.46 39.06
C GLU A 12 -11.99 -30.08 37.82
N VAL A 13 -12.96 -29.40 37.21
CA VAL A 13 -13.58 -29.84 35.95
C VAL A 13 -12.68 -29.53 34.76
N VAL A 14 -12.03 -28.37 34.72
CA VAL A 14 -11.11 -27.98 33.65
C VAL A 14 -9.84 -28.83 33.64
N GLU A 15 -9.30 -29.18 34.81
CA GLU A 15 -8.10 -30.03 34.92
C GLU A 15 -8.33 -31.50 34.49
N LYS A 16 -9.59 -31.92 34.34
CA LYS A 16 -9.95 -33.30 33.93
C LYS A 16 -10.29 -33.43 32.45
N LEU A 17 -10.36 -32.33 31.72
CA LEU A 17 -10.63 -32.35 30.29
C LEU A 17 -9.35 -32.68 29.52
N SER A 18 -9.49 -33.48 28.48
CA SER A 18 -8.39 -33.75 27.54
C SER A 18 -8.10 -32.51 26.69
N ASP A 19 -6.89 -32.42 26.13
CA ASP A 19 -6.48 -31.29 25.29
C ASP A 19 -7.42 -31.10 24.07
N ASP A 20 -7.95 -32.19 23.52
CA ASP A 20 -8.94 -32.15 22.43
C ASP A 20 -10.27 -31.51 22.89
N GLU A 21 -10.73 -31.79 24.11
CA GLU A 21 -11.95 -31.20 24.68
C GLU A 21 -11.73 -29.74 25.11
N LEU A 22 -10.52 -29.40 25.57
CA LEU A 22 -10.11 -28.03 25.88
C LEU A 22 -10.03 -27.17 24.61
N SER A 23 -9.66 -27.76 23.47
CA SER A 23 -9.62 -27.06 22.18
C SER A 23 -11.01 -26.56 21.74
N VAL A 24 -12.07 -27.35 22.01
CA VAL A 24 -13.47 -27.01 21.71
C VAL A 24 -14.01 -25.93 22.66
N LEU A 25 -13.46 -25.86 23.87
CA LEU A 25 -13.76 -24.86 24.90
C LEU A 25 -12.97 -23.55 24.75
N GLN A 26 -12.10 -23.42 23.73
CA GLN A 26 -11.55 -22.12 23.37
C GLN A 26 -12.72 -21.18 23.11
N PHE A 27 -12.91 -20.24 24.03
CA PHE A 27 -13.92 -19.20 23.91
C PHE A 27 -13.77 -18.58 22.53
N SER A 28 -14.85 -18.61 21.75
CA SER A 28 -14.92 -18.13 20.38
C SER A 28 -14.74 -16.62 20.35
N VAL A 29 -13.48 -16.21 20.43
CA VAL A 29 -13.08 -14.85 20.18
C VAL A 29 -13.00 -14.65 18.67
N PRO A 30 -13.67 -13.63 18.08
CA PRO A 30 -13.89 -13.53 16.63
C PRO A 30 -12.62 -13.50 15.76
N TRP A 31 -11.43 -13.34 16.35
CA TRP A 31 -10.14 -13.34 15.66
C TRP A 31 -9.52 -14.74 15.50
N GLN A 32 -10.08 -15.78 16.13
CA GLN A 32 -9.63 -17.18 16.00
C GLN A 32 -10.47 -17.98 14.99
N PHE A 33 -11.35 -17.35 14.22
CA PHE A 33 -12.09 -18.03 13.17
C PHE A 33 -11.12 -18.46 12.06
N GLN A 34 -10.62 -19.69 12.14
CA GLN A 34 -9.97 -20.38 11.03
C GLN A 34 -11.08 -20.83 10.07
N PRO A 35 -11.20 -20.27 8.86
CA PRO A 35 -12.04 -20.90 7.84
C PRO A 35 -11.47 -22.30 7.56
N GLU A 36 -12.33 -23.33 7.55
CA GLU A 36 -12.02 -24.77 7.35
C GLU A 36 -11.28 -25.13 6.03
N TYR A 37 -10.77 -24.15 5.30
CA TYR A 37 -10.05 -24.29 4.03
C TYR A 37 -8.70 -23.58 4.01
N SER A 38 -8.03 -23.49 5.16
CA SER A 38 -6.77 -22.79 5.27
C SER A 38 -5.71 -23.75 5.80
N ASP A 39 -5.02 -24.42 4.88
CA ASP A 39 -3.92 -25.37 5.13
C ASP A 39 -2.63 -24.64 5.63
N TYR A 40 -2.80 -23.60 6.44
CA TYR A 40 -1.70 -22.80 6.98
C TYR A 40 -1.22 -23.43 8.28
N LYS A 41 0.02 -23.91 8.29
CA LYS A 41 0.70 -24.26 9.54
C LYS A 41 0.84 -22.98 10.38
N THR A 42 0.42 -23.01 11.64
CA THR A 42 0.61 -21.92 12.62
C THR A 42 1.58 -22.35 13.72
N ASP A 43 2.29 -21.40 14.32
CA ASP A 43 3.16 -21.66 15.47
C ASP A 43 2.33 -21.85 16.75
N ALA A 44 3.01 -22.12 17.86
CA ALA A 44 2.37 -22.33 19.17
C ALA A 44 1.60 -21.11 19.69
N ASP A 45 1.86 -19.92 19.14
CA ASP A 45 1.20 -18.66 19.49
C ASP A 45 0.09 -18.28 18.47
N GLY A 46 -0.15 -19.12 17.45
CA GLY A 46 -1.20 -18.94 16.45
C GLY A 46 -0.83 -18.02 15.28
N PHE A 47 0.45 -17.66 15.13
CA PHE A 47 0.93 -16.93 13.96
C PHE A 47 1.17 -17.90 12.78
N PRO A 48 0.81 -17.53 11.54
CA PRO A 48 1.10 -18.37 10.37
C PRO A 48 2.62 -18.56 10.18
N LEU A 49 3.05 -19.82 10.04
CA LEU A 49 4.45 -20.27 9.95
C LEU A 49 5.10 -20.03 8.57
N TYR A 50 4.38 -19.49 7.58
CA TYR A 50 4.95 -19.16 6.27
C TYR A 50 4.32 -17.88 5.69
N PRO A 51 5.13 -16.95 5.15
CA PRO A 51 5.46 -16.90 3.74
C PRO A 51 6.57 -17.91 3.45
N SER A 52 6.63 -18.40 2.23
CA SER A 52 7.51 -19.46 1.74
C SER A 52 9.02 -19.16 1.82
N SER A 53 9.63 -18.95 2.98
CA SER A 53 11.10 -18.95 3.11
C SER A 53 11.55 -19.13 4.55
N THR A 54 12.01 -20.35 4.86
CA THR A 54 12.76 -20.68 6.09
C THR A 54 14.23 -20.26 5.99
N ASP A 55 14.65 -19.73 4.84
CA ASP A 55 15.97 -19.20 4.60
C ASP A 55 15.94 -17.68 4.77
N LYS A 56 16.65 -17.17 5.78
CA LYS A 56 16.80 -15.73 6.05
C LYS A 56 17.46 -14.94 4.90
N GLU A 57 17.81 -15.62 3.81
CA GLU A 57 18.54 -15.06 2.67
C GLU A 57 17.86 -15.30 1.31
N GLU A 58 16.73 -16.04 1.23
CA GLU A 58 16.12 -16.40 -0.06
C GLU A 58 14.61 -16.09 -0.07
N ASP A 59 14.31 -14.81 -0.33
CA ASP A 59 13.33 -14.40 -1.33
C ASP A 59 13.48 -12.88 -1.45
N GLN A 60 14.19 -12.41 -2.49
CA GLN A 60 14.10 -11.01 -2.89
C GLN A 60 12.69 -10.82 -3.44
N PHE A 61 11.73 -10.59 -2.54
CA PHE A 61 10.38 -10.24 -2.95
C PHE A 61 10.46 -9.03 -3.86
N THR A 62 9.88 -9.15 -5.04
CA THR A 62 9.74 -8.00 -5.93
C THR A 62 8.87 -6.95 -5.24
N ARG A 63 9.04 -5.68 -5.61
CA ARG A 63 8.24 -4.59 -5.01
C ARG A 63 6.74 -4.89 -5.03
N ARG A 64 6.26 -5.45 -6.13
CA ARG A 64 4.86 -5.86 -6.31
C ARG A 64 4.44 -6.89 -5.27
N GLN A 65 5.24 -7.94 -5.07
CA GLN A 65 4.93 -8.99 -4.09
C GLN A 65 4.86 -8.41 -2.67
N LEU A 66 5.77 -7.49 -2.32
CA LEU A 66 5.74 -6.81 -1.03
C LEU A 66 4.47 -5.97 -0.84
N GLN A 67 4.08 -5.20 -1.87
CA GLN A 67 2.85 -4.40 -1.85
C GLN A 67 1.60 -5.27 -1.72
N ASP A 68 1.53 -6.37 -2.48
CA ASP A 68 0.41 -7.32 -2.44
C ASP A 68 0.29 -7.99 -1.05
N GLU A 69 1.40 -8.41 -0.45
CA GLU A 69 1.42 -8.98 0.90
C GLU A 69 1.00 -7.96 1.97
N CYS A 70 1.50 -6.73 1.90
CA CYS A 70 1.09 -5.65 2.78
C CYS A 70 -0.42 -5.35 2.67
N TRP A 71 -0.94 -5.28 1.44
CA TRP A 71 -2.35 -5.06 1.18
C TRP A 71 -3.22 -6.20 1.73
N ASN A 72 -2.80 -7.45 1.51
CA ASN A 72 -3.47 -8.63 2.05
C ASN A 72 -3.48 -8.63 3.57
N LYS A 73 -2.35 -8.29 4.20
CA LYS A 73 -2.22 -8.22 5.66
C LYS A 73 -3.13 -7.16 6.27
N PHE A 74 -3.26 -5.99 5.64
CA PHE A 74 -4.19 -4.95 6.07
C PHE A 74 -5.66 -5.37 6.00
N HIS A 75 -6.04 -6.21 5.02
CA HIS A 75 -7.42 -6.71 4.90
C HIS A 75 -7.72 -7.88 5.83
N ARG A 76 -6.75 -8.76 6.08
CA ARG A 76 -6.92 -9.97 6.88
C ARG A 76 -6.75 -9.72 8.38
N ASN A 77 -5.86 -8.82 8.78
CA ASN A 77 -5.59 -8.56 10.19
C ASN A 77 -6.42 -7.37 10.71
N PRO A 78 -7.42 -7.59 11.58
CA PRO A 78 -8.30 -6.52 12.07
C PRO A 78 -7.57 -5.49 12.95
N GLN A 79 -6.48 -5.87 13.63
CA GLN A 79 -5.70 -4.95 14.46
C GLN A 79 -4.94 -3.95 13.58
N ILE A 80 -4.31 -4.44 12.51
CA ILE A 80 -3.63 -3.59 11.51
C ILE A 80 -4.65 -2.69 10.82
N ASN A 81 -5.78 -3.26 10.39
CA ASN A 81 -6.86 -2.52 9.76
C ASN A 81 -7.34 -1.34 10.63
N THR A 82 -7.65 -1.64 11.90
CA THR A 82 -8.15 -0.65 12.86
C THR A 82 -7.10 0.41 13.16
N SER A 83 -5.83 0.01 13.31
CA SER A 83 -4.72 0.93 13.56
C SER A 83 -4.54 1.93 12.43
N VAL A 84 -4.46 1.44 11.18
CA VAL A 84 -4.30 2.27 9.98
C VAL A 84 -5.52 3.18 9.77
N ARG A 85 -6.75 2.66 9.89
CA ARG A 85 -7.96 3.49 9.76
C ARG A 85 -8.07 4.55 10.87
N GLY A 86 -7.67 4.19 12.09
CA GLY A 86 -7.59 5.14 13.20
C GLY A 86 -6.58 6.25 12.95
N LEU A 87 -5.42 5.92 12.37
CA LEU A 87 -4.42 6.90 11.96
C LEU A 87 -4.95 7.81 10.84
N GLN A 88 -5.48 7.22 9.78
CA GLN A 88 -6.10 7.93 8.66
C GLN A 88 -7.16 8.93 9.14
N GLY A 89 -8.06 8.50 10.02
CA GLY A 89 -9.11 9.34 10.58
C GLY A 89 -8.60 10.47 11.48
N ARG A 90 -7.42 10.32 12.10
CA ARG A 90 -6.80 11.38 12.90
C ARG A 90 -6.06 12.42 12.05
N ILE A 91 -5.41 11.99 10.96
CA ILE A 91 -4.64 12.88 10.09
C ILE A 91 -5.57 13.64 9.12
N THR A 92 -6.45 12.90 8.45
CA THR A 92 -7.31 13.40 7.35
C THR A 92 -8.79 13.26 7.72
N GLY A 93 -9.11 13.47 9.00
CA GLY A 93 -10.46 13.38 9.53
C GLY A 93 -11.36 14.52 9.09
N ARG A 94 -12.56 14.56 9.68
CA ARG A 94 -13.46 15.71 9.53
C ARG A 94 -12.80 16.97 10.08
N GLY A 95 -12.82 18.04 9.29
CA GLY A 95 -12.15 19.30 9.65
C GLY A 95 -10.67 19.35 9.29
N PHE A 96 -10.14 18.35 8.57
CA PHE A 96 -8.88 18.51 7.86
C PHE A 96 -8.98 19.69 6.89
N GLU A 97 -8.00 20.58 6.91
CA GLU A 97 -7.87 21.71 6.00
C GLU A 97 -6.40 22.01 5.78
N THR A 98 -6.07 22.48 4.58
CA THR A 98 -4.74 22.96 4.22
C THR A 98 -4.78 24.48 4.22
N THR A 99 -3.95 25.13 5.05
CA THR A 99 -3.90 26.59 5.15
C THR A 99 -2.50 27.15 4.85
N SER A 100 -2.48 28.34 4.26
CA SER A 100 -1.29 29.11 3.92
C SER A 100 -1.50 30.56 4.34
N GLU A 101 -0.46 31.18 4.94
CA GLU A 101 -0.48 32.61 5.26
C GLU A 101 -0.50 33.49 4.01
N ASN A 102 0.07 33.00 2.91
CA ASN A 102 0.01 33.67 1.63
C ASN A 102 -1.33 33.36 0.95
N ARG A 103 -2.13 34.40 0.76
CA ARG A 103 -3.45 34.34 0.13
C ARG A 103 -3.40 33.79 -1.29
N ASP A 104 -2.43 34.21 -2.10
CA ASP A 104 -2.34 33.76 -3.50
C ASP A 104 -2.07 32.25 -3.56
N VAL A 105 -1.27 31.73 -2.62
CA VAL A 105 -1.02 30.29 -2.47
C VAL A 105 -2.27 29.56 -1.98
N GLN A 106 -3.01 30.15 -1.03
CA GLN A 106 -4.27 29.56 -0.55
C GLN A 106 -5.30 29.44 -1.68
N GLU A 107 -5.44 30.48 -2.53
CA GLU A 107 -6.38 30.45 -3.66
C GLU A 107 -6.04 29.32 -4.64
N VAL A 108 -4.75 29.06 -4.88
CA VAL A 108 -4.30 27.92 -5.72
C VAL A 108 -4.55 26.57 -5.05
N ILE A 109 -4.31 26.45 -3.74
CA ILE A 109 -4.60 25.22 -2.98
C ILE A 109 -6.10 24.92 -3.05
N ASP A 110 -6.95 25.91 -2.79
CA ASP A 110 -8.40 25.78 -2.82
C ASP A 110 -8.89 25.38 -4.23
N GLU A 111 -8.33 26.00 -5.28
CA GLU A 111 -8.63 25.62 -6.66
C GLU A 111 -8.29 24.15 -6.92
N ILE A 112 -7.08 23.71 -6.54
CA ILE A 112 -6.63 22.33 -6.79
C ILE A 112 -7.42 21.31 -5.94
N GLU A 113 -7.70 21.61 -4.67
CA GLU A 113 -8.36 20.69 -3.75
C GLU A 113 -9.86 20.54 -4.01
N LEU A 114 -10.54 21.63 -4.36
CA LEU A 114 -11.99 21.68 -4.52
C LEU A 114 -12.45 21.45 -5.97
N ASP A 115 -11.55 21.49 -6.95
CA ASP A 115 -11.89 21.22 -8.34
C ASP A 115 -12.50 19.81 -8.49
N PRO A 116 -13.63 19.67 -9.22
CA PRO A 116 -14.33 18.40 -9.36
C PRO A 116 -13.55 17.33 -10.14
N ARG A 117 -12.45 17.66 -10.82
CA ARG A 117 -11.55 16.69 -11.47
C ARG A 117 -10.65 16.03 -10.44
N ASN A 118 -10.05 16.80 -9.54
CA ASN A 118 -9.14 16.27 -8.52
C ASN A 118 -9.89 15.70 -7.31
N ARG A 119 -10.90 16.44 -6.79
CA ARG A 119 -11.66 16.12 -5.57
C ARG A 119 -10.78 15.69 -4.39
N LEU A 120 -9.63 16.35 -4.20
CA LEU A 120 -8.58 15.88 -3.28
C LEU A 120 -9.07 15.70 -1.87
N TYR A 121 -10.00 16.55 -1.41
CA TYR A 121 -10.62 16.40 -0.09
C TYR A 121 -11.17 14.99 0.18
N ASN A 122 -11.76 14.35 -0.84
CA ASN A 122 -12.32 13.00 -0.72
C ASN A 122 -11.26 11.90 -0.86
N PHE A 123 -10.14 12.21 -1.51
CA PHE A 123 -9.08 11.26 -1.82
C PHE A 123 -7.92 11.30 -0.82
N TRP A 124 -7.72 12.40 -0.08
CA TRP A 124 -6.69 12.51 0.95
C TRP A 124 -6.71 11.38 1.98
N PRO A 125 -7.88 11.00 2.55
CA PRO A 125 -7.92 9.87 3.46
C PRO A 125 -7.52 8.56 2.80
N LYS A 126 -7.88 8.35 1.54
CA LYS A 126 -7.50 7.14 0.80
C LYS A 126 -6.00 7.11 0.57
N TYR A 127 -5.40 8.23 0.19
CA TYR A 127 -3.97 8.34 -0.05
C TYR A 127 -3.16 8.09 1.23
N VAL A 128 -3.54 8.74 2.34
CA VAL A 128 -2.88 8.53 3.64
C VAL A 128 -3.07 7.09 4.13
N GLY A 129 -4.26 6.50 3.93
CA GLY A 129 -4.49 5.09 4.27
C GLY A 129 -3.58 4.17 3.47
N ARG A 130 -3.56 4.33 2.13
CA ARG A 130 -2.75 3.51 1.23
C ARG A 130 -1.25 3.69 1.47
N SER A 131 -0.76 4.89 1.77
CA SER A 131 0.68 5.13 2.00
C SER A 131 1.19 4.39 3.24
N ASN A 132 0.35 4.26 4.27
CA ASN A 132 0.69 3.48 5.46
C ASN A 132 0.56 1.96 5.27
N VAL A 133 -0.17 1.50 4.24
CA VAL A 133 -0.32 0.08 3.94
C VAL A 133 0.77 -0.37 2.96
N GLU A 134 0.85 0.26 1.81
CA GLU A 134 1.70 -0.16 0.67
C GLU A 134 3.09 0.50 0.69
N GLY A 135 3.31 1.50 1.54
CA GLY A 135 4.59 2.19 1.74
C GLY A 135 4.93 3.20 0.65
N GLU A 136 4.75 2.85 -0.62
CA GLU A 136 5.04 3.70 -1.78
C GLU A 136 3.78 3.93 -2.62
N LEU A 137 3.51 5.19 -2.96
CA LEU A 137 2.42 5.60 -3.84
C LEU A 137 2.93 6.57 -4.91
N PHE A 138 2.26 6.57 -6.06
CA PHE A 138 2.62 7.39 -7.20
C PHE A 138 1.53 8.42 -7.50
N LEU A 139 1.95 9.67 -7.71
CA LEU A 139 1.09 10.78 -8.10
C LEU A 139 1.54 11.27 -9.48
N CYS A 140 0.61 11.30 -10.42
CA CYS A 140 0.83 11.92 -11.72
C CYS A 140 0.28 13.34 -11.68
N LEU A 141 1.11 14.32 -12.03
CA LEU A 141 0.75 15.73 -12.06
C LEU A 141 0.67 16.20 -13.50
N THR A 142 -0.53 16.55 -13.95
CA THR A 142 -0.76 17.06 -15.30
C THR A 142 -0.98 18.57 -15.25
N CYS A 143 -0.04 19.33 -15.81
CA CYS A 143 -0.16 20.78 -15.89
C CYS A 143 -0.85 21.19 -17.21
N HIS A 144 -2.03 21.78 -17.09
CA HIS A 144 -2.80 22.27 -18.23
C HIS A 144 -2.27 23.62 -18.70
N TRP A 145 -1.42 23.62 -19.73
CA TRP A 145 -0.69 24.82 -20.20
C TRP A 145 -1.54 26.04 -20.55
N ARG A 146 -2.83 25.86 -20.88
CA ARG A 146 -3.74 26.97 -21.22
C ARG A 146 -4.33 27.66 -20.01
N THR A 147 -4.61 26.89 -18.96
CA THR A 147 -5.32 27.37 -17.77
C THR A 147 -4.40 27.52 -16.57
N GLY A 148 -3.23 26.89 -16.58
CA GLY A 148 -2.34 26.78 -15.43
C GLY A 148 -2.82 25.79 -14.36
N PHE A 149 -3.97 25.14 -14.58
CA PHE A 149 -4.54 24.18 -13.65
C PHE A 149 -3.68 22.92 -13.55
N VAL A 150 -3.48 22.42 -12.32
CA VAL A 150 -2.77 21.17 -12.07
C VAL A 150 -3.78 20.09 -11.71
N GLU A 151 -3.87 19.10 -12.57
CA GLU A 151 -4.63 17.88 -12.31
C GLU A 151 -3.76 16.86 -11.59
N VAL A 152 -4.33 16.22 -10.57
CA VAL A 152 -3.64 15.29 -9.69
C VAL A 152 -4.30 13.93 -9.80
N ASP A 153 -3.62 13.03 -10.51
CA ASP A 153 -4.08 11.67 -10.75
C ASP A 153 -3.36 10.69 -9.83
N PHE A 154 -4.16 9.84 -9.17
CA PHE A 154 -3.64 8.76 -8.33
C PHE A 154 -3.40 7.53 -9.20
N ILE A 155 -2.13 7.17 -9.36
CA ILE A 155 -1.76 5.94 -10.08
C ILE A 155 -1.71 4.79 -9.09
N ASP A 156 -2.36 3.69 -9.44
CA ASP A 156 -2.33 2.48 -8.64
C ASP A 156 -0.91 1.87 -8.70
N PRO A 157 -0.19 1.67 -7.58
CA PRO A 157 1.15 1.08 -7.59
C PRO A 157 1.22 -0.24 -8.34
N ALA A 158 0.15 -1.04 -8.28
CA ALA A 158 0.03 -2.30 -9.00
C ALA A 158 0.11 -2.17 -10.52
N THR A 159 -0.08 -0.97 -11.09
CA THR A 159 0.04 -0.72 -12.54
C THR A 159 1.46 -0.40 -12.99
N ILE A 160 2.35 -0.08 -12.06
CA ILE A 160 3.78 0.17 -12.31
C ILE A 160 4.53 -1.07 -11.89
N ASN A 161 4.61 -2.06 -12.76
CA ASN A 161 5.11 -3.39 -12.39
C ASN A 161 5.70 -4.18 -13.55
N GLU A 162 5.76 -3.60 -14.75
CA GLU A 162 6.24 -4.28 -15.95
C GLU A 162 7.31 -3.41 -16.64
N GLY A 163 8.43 -4.04 -16.97
CA GLY A 163 9.58 -3.40 -17.61
C GLY A 163 10.37 -2.50 -16.66
N GLY A 164 11.21 -1.62 -17.23
CA GLY A 164 12.13 -0.79 -16.44
C GLY A 164 13.32 -1.60 -15.91
N ASP A 165 14.01 -1.08 -14.92
CA ASP A 165 15.14 -1.77 -14.30
C ASP A 165 14.61 -2.79 -13.28
N ASP A 166 15.12 -4.02 -13.31
CA ASP A 166 14.73 -5.13 -12.43
C ASP A 166 13.21 -5.43 -12.40
N ASP A 167 12.50 -5.19 -13.52
CA ASP A 167 11.04 -5.36 -13.66
C ASP A 167 10.23 -4.56 -12.62
N THR A 168 10.79 -3.44 -12.15
CA THR A 168 10.14 -2.57 -11.18
C THR A 168 9.10 -1.64 -11.81
N GLY A 169 8.97 -1.62 -13.14
CA GLY A 169 8.19 -0.62 -13.87
C GLY A 169 8.79 0.79 -13.80
N VAL A 170 10.02 0.95 -13.32
CA VAL A 170 10.69 2.25 -13.20
C VAL A 170 12.05 2.18 -13.89
N ILE A 171 12.36 3.19 -14.71
CA ILE A 171 13.68 3.37 -15.30
C ILE A 171 14.45 4.32 -14.39
N PHE A 172 15.56 3.88 -13.82
CA PHE A 172 16.40 4.70 -12.95
C PHE A 172 17.60 5.26 -13.71
N HIS A 173 18.24 6.25 -13.12
CA HIS A 173 19.53 6.71 -13.60
C HIS A 173 20.60 5.64 -13.30
N PRO A 174 21.48 5.27 -14.25
CA PRO A 174 22.44 4.17 -14.08
C PRO A 174 23.39 4.39 -12.88
N ASP A 175 23.84 5.62 -12.67
CA ASP A 175 24.73 5.96 -11.55
C ASP A 175 24.00 6.27 -10.23
N LYS A 176 22.66 6.35 -10.22
CA LYS A 176 21.87 6.81 -9.06
C LYS A 176 20.59 6.00 -8.89
N THR A 177 20.64 5.03 -7.99
CA THR A 177 19.53 4.11 -7.67
C THR A 177 18.27 4.81 -7.17
N THR A 178 18.37 6.00 -6.57
CA THR A 178 17.21 6.73 -6.03
C THR A 178 16.67 7.80 -6.97
N MET A 179 17.08 7.79 -8.25
CA MET A 179 16.73 8.82 -9.23
C MET A 179 15.92 8.22 -10.38
N PRO A 180 14.58 8.11 -10.23
CA PRO A 180 13.71 7.63 -11.30
C PRO A 180 13.72 8.63 -12.46
N LEU A 181 13.77 8.13 -13.69
CA LEU A 181 13.69 8.91 -14.92
C LEU A 181 12.31 8.78 -15.55
N PHE A 182 11.80 7.56 -15.66
CA PHE A 182 10.48 7.28 -16.24
C PHE A 182 9.76 6.20 -15.45
N TYR A 183 8.44 6.29 -15.41
CA TYR A 183 7.53 5.29 -14.85
C TYR A 183 6.75 4.64 -15.99
N ASN A 184 6.79 3.32 -16.06
CA ASN A 184 6.03 2.54 -17.03
C ASN A 184 4.67 2.18 -16.38
N ILE A 185 3.60 2.70 -16.94
CA ILE A 185 2.24 2.42 -16.47
C ILE A 185 1.59 1.46 -17.46
N SER A 186 1.28 0.25 -16.98
CA SER A 186 0.58 -0.75 -17.78
C SER A 186 -0.82 -0.26 -18.18
N LYS A 187 -1.18 -0.40 -19.46
CA LYS A 187 -2.57 -0.26 -19.87
C LYS A 187 -3.36 -1.49 -19.42
N LYS A 188 -4.62 -1.29 -19.06
CA LYS A 188 -5.51 -2.37 -18.54
C LYS A 188 -5.70 -3.55 -19.49
N ASP A 189 -5.37 -3.40 -20.77
CA ASP A 189 -5.30 -4.50 -21.71
C ASP A 189 -3.94 -5.20 -21.52
N ASN A 190 -3.96 -6.36 -20.85
CA ASN A 190 -2.86 -7.25 -20.42
C ASN A 190 -1.84 -7.69 -21.52
N SER A 191 -1.56 -6.88 -22.52
CA SER A 191 -0.41 -7.11 -23.40
C SER A 191 0.85 -6.66 -22.67
N LYS A 192 1.77 -7.60 -22.44
CA LYS A 192 3.05 -7.43 -21.72
C LYS A 192 4.01 -6.36 -22.28
N ASP A 193 3.56 -5.61 -23.29
CA ASP A 193 4.39 -4.66 -24.03
C ASP A 193 3.72 -3.29 -24.25
N ASP A 194 2.49 -3.07 -23.79
CA ASP A 194 1.78 -1.80 -23.92
C ASP A 194 1.74 -1.06 -22.58
N TYR A 195 2.77 -0.26 -22.36
CA TYR A 195 2.87 0.66 -21.23
C TYR A 195 3.04 2.09 -21.72
N ASP A 196 2.42 3.04 -21.03
CA ASP A 196 2.68 4.46 -21.20
C ASP A 196 3.86 4.86 -20.29
N GLN A 197 4.85 5.56 -20.85
CA GLN A 197 5.97 6.06 -20.05
C GLN A 197 5.72 7.50 -19.63
N ILE A 198 5.59 7.71 -18.33
CA ILE A 198 5.44 9.04 -17.76
C ILE A 198 6.80 9.52 -17.25
N PRO A 199 7.28 10.71 -17.68
CA PRO A 199 8.54 11.26 -17.19
C PRO A 199 8.44 11.61 -15.71
N SER A 200 9.50 11.34 -14.97
CA SER A 200 9.63 11.78 -13.58
C SER A 200 9.84 13.30 -13.49
N ILE A 201 9.71 13.83 -12.27
CA ILE A 201 10.02 15.23 -11.98
C ILE A 201 11.48 15.61 -12.31
N PHE A 202 12.40 14.63 -12.29
CA PHE A 202 13.80 14.87 -12.63
C PHE A 202 13.96 15.16 -14.12
N VAL A 203 13.30 14.39 -14.99
CA VAL A 203 13.31 14.62 -16.44
C VAL A 203 12.54 15.90 -16.79
N ALA A 204 11.43 16.16 -16.10
CA ALA A 204 10.68 17.40 -16.27
C ALA A 204 11.52 18.66 -15.93
N ARG A 205 12.40 18.55 -14.91
CA ARG A 205 13.30 19.64 -14.49
C ARG A 205 14.59 19.72 -15.32
N TYR A 206 15.13 18.58 -15.73
CA TYR A 206 16.41 18.43 -16.42
C TYR A 206 16.22 17.60 -17.69
N PRO A 207 15.75 18.21 -18.80
CA PRO A 207 15.42 17.50 -20.03
C PRO A 207 16.60 16.75 -20.67
N GLU A 208 17.84 17.12 -20.34
CA GLU A 208 19.05 16.44 -20.80
C GLU A 208 19.14 14.97 -20.35
N LEU A 209 18.48 14.63 -19.24
CA LEU A 209 18.42 13.26 -18.72
C LEU A 209 17.65 12.32 -19.65
N LEU A 210 16.85 12.85 -20.56
CA LEU A 210 16.14 12.07 -21.57
C LEU A 210 17.12 11.30 -22.47
N LYS A 211 18.32 11.84 -22.73
CA LYS A 211 19.36 11.14 -23.50
C LYS A 211 19.90 9.91 -22.77
N ILE A 212 19.90 9.94 -21.44
CA ILE A 212 20.32 8.82 -20.61
C ILE A 212 19.22 7.75 -20.61
N ALA A 213 17.97 8.16 -20.43
CA ALA A 213 16.83 7.24 -20.50
C ALA A 213 16.72 6.53 -21.87
N GLN A 214 17.02 7.23 -22.97
CA GLN A 214 17.06 6.66 -24.33
C GLN A 214 18.07 5.53 -24.53
N GLN A 215 19.06 5.40 -23.63
CA GLN A 215 20.05 4.32 -23.68
C GLN A 215 19.54 3.03 -23.03
N HIS A 216 18.43 3.08 -22.28
CA HIS A 216 17.83 1.88 -21.68
C HIS A 216 17.01 1.09 -22.71
N ASP A 217 17.14 -0.24 -22.68
CA ASP A 217 16.44 -1.16 -23.60
C ASP A 217 14.91 -1.05 -23.49
N ASN A 218 14.41 -0.67 -22.31
CA ASN A 218 12.98 -0.57 -22.01
C ASN A 218 12.36 0.80 -22.34
N PHE A 219 13.12 1.72 -22.96
CA PHE A 219 12.62 3.02 -23.38
C PHE A 219 11.89 2.94 -24.74
N LYS A 220 10.59 3.24 -24.76
CA LYS A 220 9.70 3.11 -25.94
C LYS A 220 9.20 4.45 -26.49
N VAL A 221 9.24 5.54 -25.71
CA VAL A 221 8.67 6.82 -26.16
C VAL A 221 9.56 7.51 -27.21
N LYS A 222 9.06 7.58 -28.44
CA LYS A 222 9.59 8.49 -29.47
C LYS A 222 8.88 9.84 -29.34
N TYR A 223 9.57 10.82 -28.78
CA TYR A 223 9.17 12.23 -28.88
C TYR A 223 9.54 12.81 -30.24
#